data_AF-A0A969TXH3-F1
#
_entry.id   AF-A0A969TXH3-F1
#
_cell.length_a   1.000
_cell.length_b   1.000
_cell.length_c   1.000
_cell.angle_alpha   90.00
_cell.angle_beta   90.00
_cell.angle_gamma   90.00
#
_symmetry.space_group_name_H-M   'P 1'
#
loop_
_entity.id
_entity.type
_entity.pdbx_description
1 polymer ?
#
loop_
_entity_poly.entity_id
_entity_poly.type
_entity_poly.pdbx_seq_one_letter_code
_entity_poly.pdbx_strand_id
1 'polypeptide(L)'
;MVISSTLNQLAFNQPLSENLFVRLSGSYGSREGFIESTTLDRDLDGRSDLALRGQLRWQPSPQWNIDFSASYDLYNDGQQLLVPFNSRNPFQVDYDEEGQFVLKTNTQSLSAVYETSSLKFTSISSRRYWEQDPYEIDGDYSACP
;
A
#
# COMPACT_ATOMS: atom_id res chain seq x y z
N MET A 1 1.78 23.77 -14.98
CA MET A 1 2.47 22.98 -13.95
C MET A 1 2.42 21.52 -14.39
N VAL A 2 3.56 20.82 -14.43
CA VAL A 2 3.63 19.39 -14.78
C VAL A 2 4.05 18.67 -13.51
N ILE A 3 3.19 17.81 -12.99
CA ILE A 3 3.50 17.02 -11.79
C ILE A 3 4.30 15.79 -12.21
N SER A 4 5.49 15.62 -11.64
CA SER A 4 6.32 14.44 -11.90
C SER A 4 5.78 13.23 -11.15
N SER A 5 5.71 12.08 -11.82
CA SER A 5 5.31 10.81 -11.20
C SER A 5 6.14 9.66 -11.76
N THR A 6 6.44 8.69 -10.90
CA THR A 6 7.14 7.46 -11.25
C THR A 6 6.31 6.27 -10.80
N LEU A 7 6.24 5.24 -11.66
CA LEU A 7 5.63 3.96 -11.31
C LEU A 7 6.52 2.83 -11.84
N ASN A 8 7.03 2.01 -10.92
CA ASN A 8 7.84 0.84 -11.24
C ASN A 8 7.06 -0.41 -10.86
N GLN A 9 7.04 -1.41 -11.74
CA GLN A 9 6.36 -2.68 -11.49
C GLN A 9 7.22 -3.85 -11.92
N LEU A 10 7.21 -4.90 -11.11
CA LEU A 10 7.95 -6.13 -11.36
C LEU A 10 7.07 -7.31 -10.99
N ALA A 11 7.15 -8.37 -11.78
CA ALA A 11 6.47 -9.62 -11.50
C ALA A 11 7.34 -10.79 -11.93
N PHE A 12 7.31 -11.83 -11.11
CA PHE A 12 7.97 -13.10 -11.32
C PHE A 12 6.97 -14.21 -11.04
N ASN A 13 6.81 -15.15 -11.95
CA ASN A 13 5.90 -16.28 -11.81
C ASN A 13 6.54 -17.50 -12.46
N GLN A 14 6.88 -18.52 -11.66
CA GLN A 14 7.57 -19.70 -12.14
C GLN A 14 7.16 -20.96 -11.36
N PRO A 15 7.13 -22.13 -12.01
CA PRO A 15 7.18 -23.39 -11.30
C PRO A 15 8.56 -23.55 -10.63
N LEU A 16 8.56 -23.93 -9.34
CA LEU A 16 9.76 -24.34 -8.62
C LEU A 16 9.99 -25.85 -8.76
N SER A 17 8.92 -26.61 -9.01
CA SER A 17 8.90 -28.04 -9.34
C SER A 17 7.63 -28.35 -10.13
N GLU A 18 7.37 -29.63 -10.43
CA GLU A 18 6.13 -30.08 -11.08
C GLU A 18 4.85 -29.76 -10.27
N ASN A 19 4.98 -29.62 -8.95
CA ASN A 19 3.84 -29.47 -8.04
C ASN A 19 3.93 -28.25 -7.12
N LEU A 20 4.90 -27.37 -7.33
CA LEU A 20 5.12 -26.17 -6.53
C LEU A 20 5.29 -24.96 -7.45
N PHE A 21 4.45 -23.96 -7.26
CA PHE A 21 4.41 -22.76 -8.09
C PHE A 21 4.54 -21.53 -7.20
N VAL A 22 5.38 -20.59 -7.60
CA VAL A 22 5.58 -19.34 -6.88
C VAL A 22 5.28 -18.15 -7.77
N ARG A 23 4.66 -17.13 -7.19
CA ARG A 23 4.51 -15.82 -7.79
C ARG A 23 4.93 -14.74 -6.81
N LEU A 24 5.77 -13.83 -7.27
CA LEU A 24 6.17 -12.63 -6.56
C LEU A 24 5.82 -11.43 -7.44
N SER A 25 5.29 -10.36 -6.86
CA SER A 25 5.12 -9.10 -7.57
C SER A 25 5.32 -7.92 -6.64
N GLY A 26 5.84 -6.83 -7.20
CA GLY A 26 6.06 -5.59 -6.50
C GLY A 26 5.67 -4.39 -7.36
N SER A 27 5.15 -3.35 -6.75
CA SER A 27 5.02 -2.03 -7.37
C SER A 27 5.49 -0.95 -6.41
N TYR A 28 6.12 0.08 -6.96
CA TYR A 28 6.46 1.30 -6.24
C TYR A 28 6.02 2.50 -7.06
N GLY A 29 5.20 3.35 -6.46
CA GLY A 29 4.73 4.61 -7.03
C GLY A 29 5.21 5.78 -6.21
N SER A 30 5.54 6.89 -6.87
CA SER A 30 5.76 8.17 -6.20
C SER A 30 5.31 9.32 -7.07
N ARG A 31 4.77 10.37 -6.45
CA ARG A 31 4.37 11.61 -7.12
C ARG A 31 4.78 12.80 -6.27
N GLU A 32 5.26 13.83 -6.95
CA GLU A 32 5.51 15.13 -6.32
C GLU A 32 4.20 15.80 -5.87
N GLY A 33 4.38 16.74 -4.96
CA GLY A 33 3.32 17.59 -4.45
C GLY A 33 2.77 18.57 -5.47
N PHE A 34 1.62 19.19 -5.19
CA PHE A 34 1.11 20.29 -6.02
C PHE A 34 0.66 21.53 -5.24
N ILE A 35 0.31 21.40 -3.96
CA ILE A 35 -0.09 22.53 -3.11
C ILE A 35 1.13 23.09 -2.41
N GLU A 36 1.52 24.33 -2.70
CA GLU A 36 2.68 24.96 -2.06
C GLU A 36 2.34 25.48 -0.66
N SER A 37 3.18 25.20 0.34
CA SER A 37 3.12 25.93 1.62
C SER A 37 3.95 27.20 1.54
N THR A 38 3.32 28.35 1.73
CA THR A 38 4.02 29.66 1.78
C THR A 38 4.84 29.85 3.04
N THR A 39 4.58 29.06 4.09
CA THR A 39 5.30 29.12 5.37
C THR A 39 6.52 28.21 5.36
N LEU A 40 6.42 27.04 4.71
CA LEU A 40 7.49 26.05 4.62
C LEU A 40 8.34 26.15 3.34
N ASP A 41 7.92 26.95 2.36
CA ASP A 41 8.59 27.14 1.06
C ASP A 41 8.83 25.82 0.29
N ARG A 42 7.80 24.95 0.28
CA ARG A 42 7.84 23.63 -0.39
C ARG A 42 6.44 23.12 -0.75
N ASP A 43 6.40 22.16 -1.69
CA ASP A 43 5.17 21.48 -2.09
C ASP A 43 4.69 20.47 -1.04
N LEU A 44 3.44 20.70 -0.63
CA LEU A 44 2.42 19.89 0.04
C LEU A 44 2.13 18.57 -0.69
N ASP A 45 1.56 17.56 -0.03
CA ASP A 45 0.84 16.44 -0.67
C ASP A 45 1.62 15.47 -1.58
N GLY A 46 2.95 15.50 -1.55
CA GLY A 46 3.77 14.45 -2.15
C GLY A 46 3.41 13.08 -1.57
N ARG A 47 3.32 12.06 -2.44
CA ARG A 47 2.92 10.70 -2.01
C ARG A 47 3.81 9.61 -2.57
N SER A 48 3.93 8.53 -1.82
CA SER A 48 4.50 7.28 -2.32
C SER A 48 3.75 6.05 -1.82
N ASP A 49 3.78 5.00 -2.64
CA ASP A 49 3.20 3.71 -2.34
C ASP A 49 4.17 2.58 -2.68
N LEU A 50 4.18 1.55 -1.85
CA LEU A 50 4.88 0.29 -2.10
C LEU A 50 3.90 -0.86 -1.84
N ALA A 51 3.71 -1.72 -2.83
CA ALA A 51 2.92 -2.93 -2.70
C ALA A 51 3.77 -4.15 -3.06
N LEU A 52 3.90 -5.10 -2.13
CA LEU A 52 4.57 -6.38 -2.33
C LEU A 52 3.55 -7.51 -2.16
N ARG A 53 3.62 -8.51 -3.05
CA ARG A 53 2.77 -9.70 -3.03
C ARG A 53 3.62 -10.94 -3.24
N GLY A 54 3.36 -11.96 -2.42
CA GLY A 54 3.89 -13.30 -2.60
C GLY A 54 2.77 -14.32 -2.57
N GLN A 55 2.82 -15.28 -3.49
CA GLN A 55 1.88 -16.41 -3.56
C GLN A 55 2.67 -17.69 -3.80
N LEU A 56 2.26 -18.75 -3.10
CA LEU A 56 2.78 -20.09 -3.26
C LEU A 56 1.60 -21.04 -3.43
N ARG A 57 1.64 -21.87 -4.46
CA ARG A 57 0.69 -22.97 -4.66
C ARG A 57 1.45 -24.30 -4.61
N TRP A 58 0.97 -25.22 -3.79
CA TRP A 58 1.54 -26.54 -3.62
C TRP A 58 0.47 -27.62 -3.78
N GLN A 59 0.75 -28.60 -4.63
CA GLN A 59 -0.13 -29.72 -4.96
C GLN A 59 0.58 -31.05 -4.72
N PRO A 60 0.80 -31.46 -3.46
CA PRO A 60 1.60 -32.66 -3.16
C PRO A 60 1.05 -33.94 -3.78
N SER A 61 -0.26 -34.01 -4.02
CA SER A 61 -0.94 -35.05 -4.79
C SER A 61 -2.17 -34.46 -5.50
N PRO A 62 -2.82 -35.17 -6.43
CA PRO A 62 -4.00 -34.66 -7.15
C PRO A 62 -5.19 -34.28 -6.27
N GLN A 63 -5.26 -34.79 -5.04
CA GLN A 63 -6.32 -34.51 -4.08
C GLN A 63 -6.08 -33.24 -3.26
N TRP A 64 -4.83 -32.74 -3.21
CA TRP A 64 -4.47 -31.61 -2.37
C TRP A 64 -4.23 -30.36 -3.20
N ASN A 65 -4.79 -29.24 -2.74
CA ASN A 65 -4.40 -27.92 -3.19
C ASN A 65 -4.18 -27.01 -1.99
N ILE A 66 -2.94 -26.56 -1.82
CA ILE A 66 -2.52 -25.71 -0.71
C ILE A 66 -2.03 -24.39 -1.28
N ASP A 67 -2.67 -23.30 -0.89
CA ASP A 67 -2.36 -21.95 -1.34
C ASP A 67 -1.94 -21.09 -0.14
N PHE A 68 -0.75 -20.52 -0.20
CA PHE A 68 -0.28 -19.52 0.74
C PHE A 68 -0.14 -18.17 0.02
N SER A 69 -0.60 -17.10 0.66
CA SER A 69 -0.39 -15.74 0.15
C SER A 69 0.03 -14.81 1.26
N ALA A 70 0.98 -13.92 0.97
CA ALA A 70 1.37 -12.83 1.83
C ALA A 70 1.40 -11.51 1.05
N SER A 71 1.03 -10.42 1.71
CA SER A 71 1.16 -9.06 1.17
C SER A 71 1.73 -8.12 2.20
N TYR A 72 2.46 -7.13 1.69
CA TYR A 72 2.89 -5.96 2.44
C TYR A 72 2.54 -4.72 1.62
N ASP A 73 1.91 -3.74 2.27
CA ASP A 73 1.56 -2.46 1.69
C ASP A 73 2.12 -1.36 2.59
N LEU A 74 2.76 -0.37 1.99
CA LEU A 74 3.21 0.85 2.65
C LEU A 74 2.68 2.03 1.85
N TYR A 75 1.92 2.88 2.50
CA TYR A 75 1.45 4.15 1.95
C TYR A 75 2.05 5.28 2.76
N ASN A 76 2.56 6.29 2.06
CA ASN A 76 2.91 7.59 2.61
C ASN A 76 2.15 8.64 1.82
N ASP A 77 1.03 9.12 2.38
CA ASP A 77 0.07 9.99 1.68
C ASP A 77 0.19 11.48 2.06
N GLY A 78 1.08 11.80 3.02
CA GLY A 78 1.09 13.11 3.69
C GLY A 78 -0.20 13.37 4.47
N GLN A 79 -0.33 14.56 5.06
CA GLN A 79 -1.61 14.94 5.67
C GLN A 79 -2.68 15.31 4.63
N GLN A 80 -3.94 15.32 5.07
CA GLN A 80 -5.01 15.92 4.30
C GLN A 80 -4.87 17.44 4.29
N LEU A 81 -4.77 18.04 3.10
CA LEU A 81 -4.72 19.49 2.93
C LEU A 81 -6.15 20.05 2.76
N LEU A 82 -6.47 21.05 3.58
CA LEU A 82 -7.71 21.85 3.56
C LEU A 82 -7.42 23.27 3.07
N VAL A 83 -7.83 23.56 1.84
CA VAL A 83 -7.70 24.92 1.28
C VAL A 83 -8.94 25.75 1.62
N PRO A 84 -8.79 26.98 2.18
CA PRO A 84 -9.92 27.86 2.45
C PRO A 84 -10.74 28.15 1.17
N PHE A 85 -12.06 28.06 1.27
CA PHE A 85 -12.97 28.27 0.13
C PHE A 85 -12.80 29.64 -0.54
N ASN A 86 -12.44 30.67 0.23
CA ASN A 86 -12.22 32.03 -0.22
C ASN A 86 -10.75 32.33 -0.59
N SER A 87 -9.89 31.31 -0.70
CA SER A 87 -8.48 31.50 -1.06
C SER A 87 -8.35 32.16 -2.43
N ARG A 88 -7.46 33.15 -2.54
CA ARG A 88 -7.13 33.81 -3.82
C ARG A 88 -6.35 32.87 -4.74
N ASN A 89 -5.61 31.92 -4.18
CA ASN A 89 -4.86 30.91 -4.90
C ASN A 89 -5.14 29.54 -4.28
N PRO A 90 -5.94 28.66 -4.92
CA PRO A 90 -6.28 27.36 -4.35
C PRO A 90 -5.12 26.36 -4.37
N PHE A 91 -3.97 26.76 -4.92
CA PHE A 91 -2.73 25.98 -5.00
C PHE A 91 -1.72 26.33 -3.90
N GLN A 92 -2.11 27.17 -2.94
CA GLN A 92 -1.26 27.60 -1.82
C GLN A 92 -1.99 27.50 -0.49
N VAL A 93 -1.26 27.07 0.54
CA VAL A 93 -1.65 27.08 1.95
C VAL A 93 -0.54 27.70 2.79
N ASP A 94 -0.84 28.02 4.03
CA ASP A 94 0.09 28.64 4.97
C ASP A 94 0.50 27.72 6.13
N TYR A 95 0.29 26.41 5.97
CA TYR A 95 0.57 25.40 7.01
C TYR A 95 2.03 25.44 7.43
N ASP A 96 2.28 25.40 8.74
CA ASP A 96 3.61 25.39 9.32
C ASP A 96 4.14 23.97 9.60
N GLU A 97 3.27 22.95 9.53
CA GLU A 97 3.62 21.54 9.59
C GLU A 97 3.25 20.80 8.29
N GLU A 98 4.15 19.94 7.80
CA GLU A 98 3.89 19.17 6.57
C GLU A 98 2.85 18.07 6.79
N GLY A 99 2.85 17.49 7.98
CA GLY A 99 2.01 16.37 8.39
C GLY A 99 2.32 15.06 7.63
N GLN A 100 2.14 13.93 8.31
CA GLN A 100 2.50 12.61 7.80
C GLN A 100 1.36 11.62 8.01
N PHE A 101 1.09 10.83 6.98
CA PHE A 101 0.20 9.68 7.06
C PHE A 101 0.92 8.45 6.52
N VAL A 102 1.53 7.68 7.43
CA VAL A 102 2.23 6.44 7.06
C VAL A 102 1.41 5.24 7.50
N LEU A 103 0.88 4.49 6.55
CA LEU A 103 0.12 3.25 6.81
C LEU A 103 0.91 2.05 6.30
N LYS A 104 1.25 1.15 7.23
CA LYS A 104 1.85 -0.16 6.95
C LYS A 104 0.81 -1.23 7.15
N THR A 105 0.65 -2.13 6.18
CA THR A 105 -0.27 -3.26 6.28
C THR A 105 0.43 -4.55 5.88
N ASN A 106 0.32 -5.59 6.71
CA ASN A 106 0.80 -6.92 6.42
C ASN A 106 -0.37 -7.92 6.49
N THR A 107 -0.56 -8.72 5.43
CA THR A 107 -1.61 -9.73 5.37
C THR A 107 -1.03 -11.08 5.01
N GLN A 108 -1.50 -12.13 5.66
CA GLN A 108 -1.10 -13.52 5.42
C GLN A 108 -2.36 -14.38 5.34
N SER A 109 -2.39 -15.34 4.43
CA SER A 109 -3.49 -16.29 4.29
C SER A 109 -2.97 -17.66 3.88
N LEU A 110 -3.58 -18.70 4.45
CA LEU A 110 -3.34 -20.09 4.12
C LEU A 110 -4.67 -20.77 3.85
N SER A 111 -4.78 -21.37 2.67
CA SER A 111 -5.91 -22.20 2.24
C SER A 111 -5.41 -23.61 1.99
N ALA A 112 -6.08 -24.61 2.54
CA ALA A 112 -5.82 -26.01 2.28
C ALA A 112 -7.13 -26.70 1.88
N VAL A 113 -7.13 -27.27 0.69
CA VAL A 113 -8.25 -28.02 0.13
C VAL A 113 -7.81 -29.47 -0.06
N TYR A 114 -8.62 -30.39 0.44
CA TYR A 114 -8.50 -31.83 0.19
C TYR A 114 -9.77 -32.34 -0.47
N GLU A 115 -9.65 -32.95 -1.64
CA GLU A 115 -10.78 -33.35 -2.47
C GLU A 115 -10.63 -34.79 -2.96
N THR A 116 -11.69 -35.57 -2.77
CA THR A 116 -11.86 -36.95 -3.22
C THR A 116 -13.08 -37.04 -4.13
N SER A 117 -13.42 -38.23 -4.64
CA SER A 117 -14.63 -38.42 -5.45
C SER A 117 -15.95 -38.12 -4.73
N SER A 118 -15.96 -38.18 -3.40
CA SER A 118 -17.20 -38.15 -2.61
C SER A 118 -17.22 -37.05 -1.54
N LEU A 119 -16.06 -36.47 -1.21
CA LEU A 119 -15.89 -35.53 -0.11
C LEU A 119 -14.88 -34.44 -0.48
N LYS A 120 -15.17 -33.22 -0.03
CA LYS A 120 -14.28 -32.07 -0.09
C LYS A 120 -14.17 -31.43 1.29
N PHE A 121 -12.94 -31.29 1.76
CA PHE A 121 -12.61 -30.55 2.97
C PHE A 121 -11.88 -29.26 2.61
N THR A 122 -12.22 -28.15 3.26
CA THR A 122 -11.62 -26.85 3.02
C THR A 122 -11.36 -26.16 4.35
N SER A 123 -10.10 -25.76 4.55
CA SER A 123 -9.67 -24.94 5.68
C SER A 123 -9.03 -23.68 5.15
N ILE A 124 -9.48 -22.52 5.64
CA ILE A 124 -8.96 -21.21 5.26
C ILE A 124 -8.71 -20.43 6.54
N SER A 125 -7.50 -19.89 6.68
CA SER A 125 -7.11 -19.02 7.78
C SER A 125 -6.40 -17.79 7.25
N SER A 126 -6.64 -16.64 7.87
CA SER A 126 -5.99 -15.39 7.49
C SER A 126 -5.71 -14.52 8.70
N ARG A 127 -4.68 -13.69 8.57
CA ARG A 127 -4.30 -12.68 9.56
C ARG A 127 -3.93 -11.39 8.85
N ARG A 128 -4.38 -10.27 9.40
CA ARG A 128 -3.95 -8.93 9.00
C ARG A 128 -3.43 -8.17 10.21
N TYR A 129 -2.31 -7.50 10.04
CA TYR A 129 -1.79 -6.50 10.96
C TYR A 129 -1.62 -5.19 10.21
N TRP A 130 -1.95 -4.08 10.84
CA TRP A 130 -1.72 -2.76 10.30
C TRP A 130 -1.24 -1.84 11.40
N GLU A 131 -0.45 -0.86 10.99
CA GLU A 131 0.13 0.15 11.86
C GLU A 131 0.12 1.48 11.12
N GLN A 132 -0.39 2.51 11.79
CA GLN A 132 -0.41 3.87 11.27
C GLN A 132 0.50 4.71 12.17
N ASP A 133 1.75 4.87 11.75
CA ASP A 133 2.79 5.58 12.50
C ASP A 133 3.94 5.99 11.56
N PRO A 134 4.26 7.30 11.45
CA PRO A 134 3.61 8.42 12.13
C PRO A 134 2.22 8.78 11.55
N TYR A 135 1.39 9.37 12.42
CA TYR A 135 0.17 10.10 12.05
C TYR A 135 0.26 11.51 12.64
N GLU A 136 0.66 12.45 11.81
CA GLU A 136 0.89 13.85 12.15
C GLU A 136 0.04 14.71 11.23
N ILE A 137 -0.66 15.68 11.81
CA ILE A 137 -1.44 16.66 11.07
C ILE A 137 -1.18 18.04 11.68
N ASP A 138 -1.16 19.06 10.84
CA ASP A 138 -1.39 20.43 11.27
C ASP A 138 -2.85 20.52 11.75
N GLY A 139 -3.03 20.71 13.06
CA GLY A 139 -4.34 20.68 13.69
C GLY A 139 -5.13 21.97 13.50
N ASP A 140 -4.45 23.09 13.24
CA ASP A 140 -5.07 24.40 13.04
C ASP A 140 -5.05 24.86 11.57
N TYR A 141 -4.27 24.17 10.73
CA TYR A 141 -4.21 24.37 9.29
C TYR A 141 -3.77 25.80 8.94
N SER A 142 -2.79 26.34 9.67
CA SER A 142 -2.37 27.74 9.60
C SER A 142 -0.87 27.94 9.87
N ALA A 143 -0.40 29.18 9.77
CA ALA A 143 1.02 29.52 9.91
C ALA A 143 1.50 29.70 11.36
N CYS A 144 0.68 29.36 12.37
CA CYS A 144 0.99 29.70 13.76
C CYS A 144 0.45 28.64 14.74
N PRO A 145 1.26 28.18 15.72
CA PRO A 145 0.80 27.26 16.77
C PRO A 145 -0.21 27.86 17.76
#